data_AF-A0A660Y4D6-F1
#
_entry.id   AF-A0A660Y4D6-F1
#
_cell.length_a   1.000
_cell.length_b   1.000
_cell.length_c   1.000
_cell.angle_alpha   90.00
_cell.angle_beta   90.00
_cell.angle_gamma   90.00
#
_symmetry.space_group_name_H-M   'P 1'
#
loop_
_entity.id
_entity.type
_entity.pdbx_description
1 polymer ?
#
loop_
_entity_poly.entity_id
_entity_poly.type
_entity_poly.pdbx_seq_one_letter_code
_entity_poly.pdbx_strand_id
1 'polypeptide(L)'
;MMVLLLTGLALADGPFSPEGIYEFARYLYGQGEYLRAAGEFQRYLFLDRPPAGRRDSVLLRIGICYRKAGKFGKALRYFGKVGGSLRDEARYQAGLCYIYSGNYDTVALWNCTGPKLRTLIFAARLLDGRWKEARKIVPREGRWRDILRMGINLPHRSPVLAGLLSGLVPGAGKIYCGRTWDGIYSLVTIGTFAWQSYSGFERDGRSSLKGWAFGAAAVIFYLGNIYGSAAAAKIYNLERWERFKDAVLDMLGD
;
A
#
# COMPACT_ATOMS: atom_id res chain seq x y z
N MET A 1 -18.07 22.43 -59.43
CA MET A 1 -16.90 22.58 -58.54
C MET A 1 -17.20 23.33 -57.23
N MET A 2 -18.48 23.61 -56.88
CA MET A 2 -18.85 24.27 -55.62
C MET A 2 -19.62 23.35 -54.65
N VAL A 3 -20.06 22.17 -55.12
CA VAL A 3 -20.73 21.15 -54.29
C VAL A 3 -19.73 20.24 -53.54
N LEU A 4 -18.52 20.06 -54.11
CA LEU A 4 -17.43 19.30 -53.46
C LEU A 4 -16.73 20.05 -52.32
N LEU A 5 -16.89 21.38 -52.26
CA LEU A 5 -16.40 22.20 -51.14
C LEU A 5 -17.37 22.20 -49.94
N LEU A 6 -18.66 21.95 -50.18
CA LEU A 6 -19.69 21.87 -49.13
C LEU A 6 -19.73 20.50 -48.44
N THR A 7 -19.35 19.41 -49.10
CA THR A 7 -19.19 18.09 -48.47
C THR A 7 -17.95 17.97 -47.60
N GLY A 8 -16.92 18.81 -47.82
CA GLY A 8 -15.74 18.87 -46.96
C GLY A 8 -15.98 19.57 -45.62
N LEU A 9 -16.97 20.47 -45.55
CA LEU A 9 -17.31 21.19 -44.32
C LEU A 9 -18.16 20.35 -43.34
N ALA A 10 -18.86 19.32 -43.82
CA ALA A 10 -19.68 18.44 -42.99
C ALA A 10 -18.88 17.33 -42.26
N LEU A 11 -17.57 17.21 -42.51
CA LEU A 11 -16.68 16.24 -41.84
C LEU A 11 -15.95 16.81 -40.62
N ALA A 12 -16.27 18.06 -40.22
CA ALA A 12 -15.76 18.64 -38.98
C ALA A 12 -16.30 17.94 -37.72
N ASP A 13 -17.38 17.16 -37.84
CA ASP A 13 -17.93 16.28 -36.79
C ASP A 13 -17.32 14.86 -36.84
N GLY A 14 -16.08 14.74 -37.30
CA GLY A 14 -15.35 13.47 -37.35
C GLY A 14 -14.72 13.07 -36.01
N PRO A 15 -14.29 11.80 -35.86
CA PRO A 15 -13.60 11.30 -34.66
C PRO A 15 -12.29 12.04 -34.31
N PHE A 16 -11.78 12.88 -35.22
CA PHE A 16 -10.58 13.70 -35.03
C PHE A 16 -10.87 15.17 -34.68
N SER A 17 -12.13 15.57 -34.55
CA SER A 17 -12.48 16.88 -34.00
C SER A 17 -12.08 16.98 -32.53
N PRO A 18 -11.92 18.17 -31.94
CA PRO A 18 -11.66 18.30 -30.52
C PRO A 18 -12.65 17.53 -29.64
N GLU A 19 -13.95 17.64 -29.93
CA GLU A 19 -15.01 16.88 -29.27
C GLU A 19 -14.86 15.37 -29.45
N GLY A 20 -14.55 14.91 -30.67
CA GLY A 20 -14.29 13.51 -30.98
C GLY A 20 -13.10 12.95 -30.20
N ILE A 21 -12.01 13.70 -30.11
CA ILE A 21 -10.81 13.36 -29.32
C ILE A 21 -11.16 13.29 -27.82
N TYR A 22 -11.96 14.22 -27.32
CA TYR A 22 -12.40 14.23 -25.93
C TYR A 22 -13.26 13.00 -25.59
N GLU A 23 -14.21 12.64 -26.45
CA GLU A 23 -15.03 11.44 -26.26
C GLU A 23 -14.22 10.15 -26.41
N PHE A 24 -13.26 10.11 -27.34
CA PHE A 24 -12.32 8.99 -27.43
C PHE A 24 -11.45 8.84 -26.18
N ALA A 25 -10.98 9.96 -25.60
CA ALA A 25 -10.27 9.96 -24.33
C ALA A 25 -11.14 9.40 -23.18
N ARG A 26 -12.43 9.76 -23.14
CA ARG A 26 -13.40 9.20 -22.18
C ARG A 26 -13.64 7.71 -22.39
N TYR A 27 -13.74 7.26 -23.64
CA TYR A 27 -13.86 5.86 -23.98
C TYR A 27 -12.64 5.06 -23.46
N LEU A 28 -11.42 5.52 -23.77
CA LEU A 28 -10.18 4.91 -23.29
C LEU A 28 -10.12 4.88 -21.75
N TYR A 29 -10.54 5.95 -21.09
CA TYR A 29 -10.63 5.99 -19.63
C TYR A 29 -11.57 4.92 -19.09
N GLY A 30 -12.75 4.74 -19.71
CA GLY A 30 -13.72 3.72 -19.34
C GLY A 30 -13.21 2.28 -19.54
N GLN A 31 -12.31 2.08 -20.51
CA GLN A 31 -11.61 0.80 -20.73
C GLN A 31 -10.42 0.57 -19.77
N GLY A 32 -10.11 1.51 -18.87
CA GLY A 32 -8.95 1.43 -17.98
C GLY A 32 -7.61 1.77 -18.64
N GLU A 33 -7.62 2.21 -19.90
CA GLU A 33 -6.42 2.61 -20.66
C GLU A 33 -5.96 4.03 -20.26
N TYR A 34 -5.67 4.23 -18.97
CA TYR A 34 -5.49 5.55 -18.37
C TYR A 34 -4.35 6.37 -19.00
N LEU A 35 -3.23 5.74 -19.37
CA LEU A 35 -2.11 6.46 -20.00
C LEU A 35 -2.46 6.95 -21.40
N ARG A 36 -3.21 6.16 -22.17
CA ARG A 36 -3.68 6.56 -23.52
C ARG A 36 -4.74 7.66 -23.40
N ALA A 37 -5.69 7.50 -22.48
CA ALA A 37 -6.70 8.51 -22.18
C ALA A 37 -6.06 9.85 -21.79
N ALA A 38 -5.02 9.83 -20.95
CA ALA A 38 -4.27 11.04 -20.59
C ALA A 38 -3.66 11.73 -21.82
N GLY A 39 -3.10 10.95 -22.74
CA GLY A 39 -2.55 11.47 -24.01
C GLY A 39 -3.61 12.16 -24.86
N GLU A 40 -4.79 11.55 -25.02
CA GLU A 40 -5.87 12.15 -25.81
C GLU A 40 -6.48 13.38 -25.12
N PHE A 41 -6.63 13.39 -23.80
CA PHE A 41 -7.02 14.60 -23.07
C PHE A 41 -5.98 15.74 -23.20
N GLN A 42 -4.68 15.41 -23.21
CA GLN A 42 -3.62 16.39 -23.47
C GLN A 42 -3.71 16.94 -24.90
N ARG A 43 -3.97 16.07 -25.88
CA ARG A 43 -4.17 16.46 -27.28
C ARG A 43 -5.38 17.37 -27.43
N TYR A 44 -6.50 17.06 -26.77
CA TYR A 44 -7.67 17.93 -26.72
C TYR A 44 -7.33 19.33 -26.18
N LEU A 45 -6.64 19.43 -25.04
CA LEU A 45 -6.24 20.72 -24.49
C LEU A 45 -5.33 21.53 -25.42
N PHE A 46 -4.46 20.84 -26.18
CA PHE A 46 -3.54 21.48 -27.12
C PHE A 46 -4.26 22.07 -28.33
N LEU A 47 -5.22 21.32 -28.90
CA LEU A 47 -5.95 21.70 -30.11
C LEU A 47 -7.07 22.70 -29.83
N ASP A 48 -7.90 22.44 -28.82
CA ASP A 48 -9.13 23.20 -28.56
C ASP A 48 -8.89 24.50 -27.79
N ARG A 49 -7.89 24.51 -26.89
CA ARG A 49 -7.61 25.62 -25.96
C ARG A 49 -8.87 26.12 -25.25
N PRO A 50 -9.59 25.24 -24.53
CA PRO A 50 -10.90 25.55 -23.98
C PRO A 50 -10.86 26.66 -22.92
N PRO A 51 -12.00 27.32 -22.63
CA PRO A 51 -12.10 28.29 -21.55
C PRO A 51 -11.79 27.66 -20.19
N ALA A 52 -11.46 28.49 -19.20
CA ALA A 52 -10.91 28.06 -17.91
C ALA A 52 -11.69 26.92 -17.23
N GLY A 53 -13.02 26.98 -17.18
CA GLY A 53 -13.83 25.93 -16.55
C GLY A 53 -13.67 24.55 -17.21
N ARG A 54 -13.74 24.48 -18.54
CA ARG A 54 -13.58 23.23 -19.30
C ARG A 54 -12.12 22.77 -19.29
N ARG A 55 -11.17 23.71 -19.39
CA ARG A 55 -9.74 23.44 -19.25
C ARG A 55 -9.41 22.78 -17.90
N ASP A 56 -9.91 23.34 -16.80
CA ASP A 56 -9.65 22.85 -15.45
C ASP A 56 -10.28 21.47 -15.22
N SER A 57 -11.46 21.20 -15.80
CA SER A 57 -12.08 19.88 -15.82
C SER A 57 -11.21 18.83 -16.55
N VAL A 58 -10.65 19.18 -17.71
CA VAL A 58 -9.78 18.24 -18.45
C VAL A 58 -8.43 18.06 -17.74
N LEU A 59 -7.85 19.11 -17.17
CA LEU A 59 -6.63 19.00 -16.34
C LEU A 59 -6.84 18.05 -15.15
N LEU A 60 -7.99 18.14 -14.48
CA LEU A 60 -8.36 17.21 -13.42
C LEU A 60 -8.44 15.77 -13.93
N ARG A 61 -9.09 15.52 -15.08
CA ARG A 61 -9.17 14.19 -15.71
C ARG A 61 -7.80 13.62 -16.06
N ILE A 62 -6.90 14.42 -16.63
CA ILE A 62 -5.51 14.00 -16.92
C ILE A 62 -4.79 13.61 -15.62
N GLY A 63 -4.94 14.41 -14.57
CA GLY A 63 -4.36 14.10 -13.26
C GLY A 63 -4.88 12.78 -12.71
N ILE A 64 -6.19 12.53 -12.78
CA ILE A 64 -6.81 11.27 -12.33
C ILE A 64 -6.28 10.08 -13.15
N CYS A 65 -6.16 10.23 -14.48
CA CYS A 65 -5.57 9.20 -15.33
C CYS A 65 -4.15 8.83 -14.88
N TYR A 66 -3.28 9.82 -14.67
CA TYR A 66 -1.92 9.56 -14.20
C TYR A 66 -1.90 8.95 -12.79
N ARG A 67 -2.81 9.34 -11.90
CA ARG A 67 -2.93 8.75 -10.56
C ARG A 67 -3.31 7.27 -10.64
N LYS A 68 -4.35 6.93 -11.41
CA LYS A 68 -4.80 5.54 -11.60
C LYS A 68 -3.76 4.68 -12.32
N ALA A 69 -2.89 5.29 -13.13
CA ALA A 69 -1.72 4.63 -13.72
C ALA A 69 -0.48 4.56 -12.80
N GLY A 70 -0.59 4.96 -11.53
CA GLY A 70 0.52 4.97 -10.56
C GLY A 70 1.61 6.02 -10.82
N LYS A 71 1.39 6.96 -11.75
CA LYS A 71 2.34 8.04 -12.10
C LYS A 71 2.07 9.28 -11.24
N PHE A 72 2.17 9.12 -9.91
CA PHE A 72 1.79 10.14 -8.92
C PHE A 72 2.46 11.51 -9.14
N GLY A 73 3.75 11.55 -9.47
CA GLY A 73 4.45 12.82 -9.74
C GLY A 73 3.87 13.59 -10.94
N LYS A 74 3.45 12.89 -12.00
CA LYS A 74 2.76 13.53 -13.14
C LYS A 74 1.38 14.00 -12.74
N ALA A 75 0.62 13.17 -12.00
CA ALA A 75 -0.71 13.51 -11.52
C ALA A 75 -0.70 14.80 -10.68
N LEU A 76 0.22 14.91 -9.71
CA LEU A 76 0.37 16.08 -8.85
C LEU A 76 0.66 17.37 -9.65
N ARG A 77 1.49 17.30 -10.70
CA ARG A 77 1.74 18.44 -11.60
C ARG A 77 0.47 18.92 -12.32
N TYR A 78 -0.43 18.01 -12.68
CA TYR A 78 -1.70 18.37 -13.30
C TYR A 78 -2.71 18.92 -12.28
N PHE A 79 -2.84 18.28 -11.12
CA PHE A 79 -3.70 18.78 -10.05
C PHE A 79 -3.32 20.18 -9.57
N GLY A 80 -2.02 20.50 -9.50
CA GLY A 80 -1.54 21.84 -9.15
C GLY A 80 -1.91 22.95 -10.16
N LYS A 81 -2.35 22.59 -11.38
CA LYS A 81 -2.81 23.54 -12.40
C LYS A 81 -4.32 23.74 -12.41
N VAL A 82 -5.08 22.92 -11.68
CA VAL A 82 -6.54 22.99 -11.63
C VAL A 82 -6.97 24.19 -10.76
N GLY A 83 -7.74 25.09 -11.35
CA GLY A 83 -8.26 26.28 -10.68
C GLY A 83 -9.75 26.22 -10.37
N GLY A 84 -10.31 27.40 -10.05
CA GLY A 84 -11.74 27.61 -9.89
C GLY A 84 -12.41 26.70 -8.86
N SER A 85 -13.63 26.28 -9.19
CA SER A 85 -14.47 25.41 -8.35
C SER A 85 -13.95 23.98 -8.20
N LEU A 86 -12.99 23.55 -9.02
CA LEU A 86 -12.43 22.19 -9.00
C LEU A 86 -11.17 22.06 -8.12
N ARG A 87 -10.70 23.16 -7.53
CA ARG A 87 -9.47 23.18 -6.72
C ARG A 87 -9.52 22.19 -5.55
N ASP A 88 -10.65 22.11 -4.85
CA ASP A 88 -10.80 21.20 -3.70
C ASP A 88 -10.81 19.74 -4.13
N GLU A 89 -11.43 19.42 -5.28
CA GLU A 89 -11.38 18.05 -5.83
C GLU A 89 -9.96 17.70 -6.28
N ALA A 90 -9.26 18.60 -6.97
CA ALA A 90 -7.87 18.39 -7.35
C ALA A 90 -6.96 18.19 -6.14
N ARG A 91 -7.20 18.94 -5.05
CA ARG A 91 -6.48 18.77 -3.78
C ARG A 91 -6.77 17.42 -3.14
N TYR A 92 -8.02 16.97 -3.15
CA TYR A 92 -8.38 15.63 -2.67
C TYR A 92 -7.66 14.54 -3.48
N GLN A 93 -7.70 14.62 -4.82
CA GLN A 93 -7.01 13.66 -5.69
C GLN A 93 -5.49 13.69 -5.52
N ALA A 94 -4.90 14.87 -5.26
CA ALA A 94 -3.50 15.01 -4.90
C ALA A 94 -3.17 14.32 -3.57
N GLY A 95 -4.07 14.41 -2.57
CA GLY A 95 -3.89 13.71 -1.31
C GLY A 95 -3.95 12.19 -1.46
N LEU A 96 -4.80 11.67 -2.34
CA LEU A 96 -4.79 10.25 -2.71
C LEU A 96 -3.45 9.85 -3.33
N CYS A 97 -2.85 10.66 -4.20
CA CYS A 97 -1.50 10.39 -4.72
C CYS A 97 -0.48 10.20 -3.60
N TYR A 98 -0.48 11.08 -2.60
CA TYR A 98 0.44 10.99 -1.46
C TYR A 98 0.19 9.75 -0.61
N ILE A 99 -1.08 9.42 -0.34
CA ILE A 99 -1.43 8.20 0.41
C ILE A 99 -0.95 6.95 -0.35
N TYR A 100 -1.29 6.79 -1.63
CA TYR A 100 -0.90 5.61 -2.39
C TYR A 100 0.62 5.54 -2.66
N SER A 101 1.34 6.65 -2.59
CA SER A 101 2.80 6.66 -2.64
C SER A 101 3.47 6.47 -1.28
N GLY A 102 2.72 6.28 -0.20
CA GLY A 102 3.25 6.08 1.17
C GLY A 102 3.68 7.35 1.91
N ASN A 103 3.43 8.54 1.34
CA ASN A 103 3.77 9.84 1.93
C ASN A 103 2.62 10.37 2.80
N TYR A 104 2.26 9.63 3.84
CA TYR A 104 1.09 9.92 4.68
C TYR A 104 1.22 11.22 5.47
N ASP A 105 2.42 11.49 5.97
CA ASP A 105 2.81 12.68 6.74
C ASP A 105 2.39 13.99 6.06
N THR A 106 2.58 14.08 4.75
CA THR A 106 2.27 15.26 3.94
C THR A 106 0.80 15.62 4.05
N VAL A 107 -0.09 14.63 3.95
CA VAL A 107 -1.55 14.82 4.03
C VAL A 107 -2.01 14.95 5.48
N ALA A 108 -1.37 14.22 6.42
CA ALA A 108 -1.71 14.25 7.84
C ALA A 108 -1.59 15.65 8.47
N LEU A 109 -0.69 16.47 7.92
CA LEU A 109 -0.41 17.86 8.32
C LEU A 109 -1.31 18.91 7.65
N TRP A 110 -2.19 18.53 6.71
CA TRP A 110 -3.06 19.50 6.04
C TRP A 110 -4.12 20.07 6.97
N ASN A 111 -4.48 21.33 6.71
CA ASN A 111 -5.61 21.99 7.37
C ASN A 111 -6.95 21.53 6.77
N CYS A 112 -7.92 21.32 7.66
CA CYS A 112 -9.27 20.89 7.31
C CYS A 112 -10.04 22.01 6.61
N THR A 113 -10.50 21.76 5.38
CA THR A 113 -11.28 22.71 4.56
C THR A 113 -12.68 22.19 4.20
N GLY A 114 -12.93 20.88 4.31
CA GLY A 114 -14.27 20.29 4.11
C GLY A 114 -14.38 18.83 4.58
N PRO A 115 -15.58 18.22 4.58
CA PRO A 115 -15.81 16.86 5.08
C PRO A 115 -14.99 15.79 4.34
N LYS A 116 -14.93 15.85 3.00
CA LYS A 116 -14.18 14.90 2.16
C LYS A 116 -12.69 14.90 2.46
N LEU A 117 -12.08 16.09 2.51
CA LEU A 117 -10.67 16.25 2.90
C LEU A 117 -10.43 15.88 4.36
N ARG A 118 -11.38 16.14 5.27
CA ARG A 118 -11.26 15.73 6.67
C ARG A 118 -11.12 14.22 6.79
N THR A 119 -11.92 13.45 6.05
CA THR A 119 -11.81 11.99 5.99
C THR A 119 -10.46 11.55 5.45
N LEU A 120 -9.97 12.20 4.38
CA LEU A 120 -8.65 11.90 3.81
C LEU A 120 -7.51 12.18 4.80
N ILE A 121 -7.53 13.33 5.48
CA ILE A 121 -6.55 13.70 6.50
C ILE A 121 -6.61 12.75 7.69
N PHE A 122 -7.81 12.35 8.09
CA PHE A 122 -8.01 11.35 9.13
C PHE A 122 -7.36 10.01 8.74
N ALA A 123 -7.64 9.50 7.54
CA ALA A 123 -7.01 8.29 7.01
C ALA A 123 -5.48 8.41 6.97
N ALA A 124 -4.94 9.53 6.48
CA ALA A 124 -3.51 9.79 6.47
C ALA A 124 -2.90 9.78 7.89
N ARG A 125 -3.56 10.38 8.89
CA ARG A 125 -3.10 10.33 10.29
C ARG A 125 -3.12 8.92 10.88
N LEU A 126 -4.06 8.08 10.48
CA LEU A 126 -4.08 6.67 10.88
C LEU A 126 -2.86 5.93 10.30
N LEU A 127 -2.60 6.11 9.01
CA LEU A 127 -1.49 5.46 8.31
C LEU A 127 -0.12 5.98 8.76
N ASP A 128 -0.04 7.24 9.19
CA ASP A 128 1.18 7.84 9.76
C ASP A 128 1.37 7.53 11.26
N GLY A 129 0.42 6.81 11.89
CA GLY A 129 0.48 6.48 13.32
C GLY A 129 0.20 7.65 14.27
N ARG A 130 -0.37 8.76 13.78
CA ARG A 130 -0.74 9.95 14.58
C ARG A 130 -2.07 9.80 15.29
N TRP A 131 -2.17 8.78 16.16
CA TRP A 131 -3.42 8.39 16.82
C TRP A 131 -4.11 9.52 17.60
N LYS A 132 -3.31 10.34 18.31
CA LYS A 132 -3.81 11.47 19.11
C LYS A 132 -4.47 12.54 18.23
N GLU A 133 -3.88 12.83 17.08
CA GLU A 133 -4.41 13.81 16.12
C GLU A 133 -5.60 13.26 15.34
N ALA A 134 -5.56 11.98 14.96
CA ALA A 134 -6.66 11.29 14.28
C ALA A 134 -7.93 11.32 15.15
N ARG A 135 -7.79 11.04 16.46
CA ARG A 135 -8.92 11.02 17.41
C ARG A 135 -9.67 12.35 17.52
N LYS A 136 -9.03 13.48 17.20
CA LYS A 136 -9.67 14.81 17.25
C LYS A 136 -10.65 15.05 16.10
N ILE A 137 -10.50 14.34 14.98
CA ILE A 137 -11.21 14.61 13.72
C ILE A 137 -11.93 13.39 13.14
N VAL A 138 -12.30 12.42 14.00
CA VAL A 138 -12.96 11.17 13.56
C VAL A 138 -14.21 11.49 12.73
N PRO A 139 -14.27 11.03 11.47
CA PRO A 139 -15.46 11.19 10.65
C PRO A 139 -16.68 10.52 11.31
N ARG A 140 -17.86 11.12 11.16
CA ARG A 140 -19.10 10.62 11.79
C ARG A 140 -19.70 9.43 11.05
N GLU A 141 -19.50 9.37 9.75
CA GLU A 141 -20.06 8.35 8.86
C GLU A 141 -19.12 7.16 8.72
N GLY A 142 -19.66 5.98 8.41
CA GLY A 142 -18.88 4.77 8.16
C GLY A 142 -18.20 4.17 9.40
N ARG A 143 -17.32 3.18 9.15
CA ARG A 143 -16.67 2.36 10.19
C ARG A 143 -15.37 2.95 10.73
N TRP A 144 -15.14 4.25 10.56
CA TRP A 144 -13.89 4.93 10.94
C TRP A 144 -13.56 4.83 12.44
N ARG A 145 -14.57 4.78 13.30
CA ARG A 145 -14.39 4.57 14.75
C ARG A 145 -13.81 3.19 15.05
N ASP A 146 -14.27 2.16 14.35
CA ASP A 146 -13.80 0.79 14.54
C ASP A 146 -12.38 0.64 14.01
N ILE A 147 -12.08 1.25 12.86
CA ILE A 147 -10.72 1.27 12.30
C ILE A 147 -9.76 2.00 13.22
N LEU A 148 -10.15 3.16 13.77
CA LEU A 148 -9.32 3.85 14.78
C LEU A 148 -9.03 2.95 15.99
N ARG A 149 -10.05 2.23 16.51
CA ARG A 149 -9.86 1.28 17.62
C ARG A 149 -8.92 0.13 17.23
N MET A 150 -9.06 -0.39 16.01
CA MET A 150 -8.20 -1.44 15.47
C MET A 150 -6.74 -0.98 15.39
N GLY A 151 -6.49 0.23 14.90
CA GLY A 151 -5.14 0.81 14.80
C GLY A 151 -4.50 1.09 16.17
N ILE A 152 -5.27 1.64 17.12
CA ILE A 152 -4.79 1.90 18.50
C ILE A 152 -4.41 0.58 19.19
N ASN A 153 -5.19 -0.47 18.98
CA ASN A 153 -5.01 -1.78 19.63
C ASN A 153 -4.31 -2.78 18.72
N LEU A 154 -3.47 -2.31 17.78
CA LEU A 154 -2.84 -3.18 16.81
C LEU A 154 -1.90 -4.18 17.52
N PRO A 155 -2.14 -5.50 17.40
CA PRO A 155 -1.33 -6.47 18.12
C PRO A 155 0.13 -6.42 17.68
N HIS A 156 1.05 -6.37 18.66
CA HIS A 156 2.49 -6.37 18.41
C HIS A 156 3.17 -7.50 19.18
N ARG A 157 4.13 -8.15 18.53
CA ARG A 157 4.96 -9.23 19.07
C ARG A 157 6.41 -8.77 19.10
N SER A 158 7.09 -8.96 20.24
CA SER A 158 8.49 -8.55 20.39
C SER A 158 9.45 -9.55 19.73
N PRO A 159 10.31 -9.12 18.78
CA PRO A 159 11.33 -9.99 18.19
C PRO A 159 12.35 -10.51 19.19
N VAL A 160 12.75 -9.69 20.15
CA VAL A 160 13.71 -10.06 21.19
C VAL A 160 13.11 -11.14 22.09
N LEU A 161 11.88 -10.94 22.55
CA LEU A 161 11.19 -11.93 23.38
C LEU A 161 11.01 -13.25 22.63
N ALA A 162 10.62 -13.21 21.35
CA ALA A 162 10.51 -14.41 20.53
C ALA A 162 11.85 -15.16 20.42
N GLY A 163 12.96 -14.44 20.22
CA GLY A 163 14.30 -15.03 20.22
C GLY A 163 14.66 -15.68 21.56
N LEU A 164 14.48 -14.95 22.67
CA LEU A 164 14.78 -15.45 24.02
C LEU A 164 13.97 -16.70 24.38
N LEU A 165 12.67 -16.70 24.10
CA LEU A 165 11.82 -17.87 24.31
C LEU A 165 12.32 -19.08 23.53
N SER A 166 12.70 -18.87 22.26
CA SER A 166 13.27 -19.93 21.42
C SER A 166 14.69 -20.37 21.80
N GLY A 167 15.42 -19.54 22.54
CA GLY A 167 16.67 -19.93 23.18
C GLY A 167 16.41 -20.88 24.34
N LEU A 168 15.44 -20.58 25.20
CA LEU A 168 15.10 -21.46 26.31
C LEU A 168 14.52 -22.79 25.83
N VAL A 169 13.55 -22.73 24.92
CA VAL A 169 12.86 -23.90 24.38
C VAL A 169 12.75 -23.74 22.86
N PRO A 170 13.41 -24.59 22.06
CA PRO A 170 13.34 -24.50 20.62
C PRO A 170 11.89 -24.43 20.10
N GLY A 171 11.62 -23.46 19.22
CA GLY A 171 10.29 -23.21 18.66
C GLY A 171 9.32 -22.38 19.51
N ALA A 172 9.58 -22.13 20.80
CA ALA A 172 8.63 -21.39 21.66
C ALA A 172 8.36 -19.96 21.17
N GLY A 173 9.35 -19.29 20.60
CA GLY A 173 9.18 -17.98 19.98
C GLY A 173 8.25 -17.97 18.76
N LYS A 174 8.25 -19.06 17.98
CA LYS A 174 7.32 -19.24 16.84
C LYS A 174 5.90 -19.47 17.32
N ILE A 175 5.71 -20.26 18.37
CA ILE A 175 4.41 -20.47 19.03
C ILE A 175 3.87 -19.14 19.59
N TYR A 176 4.71 -18.33 20.22
CA TYR A 176 4.37 -16.98 20.68
C TYR A 176 3.86 -16.07 19.54
N CYS A 177 4.38 -16.26 18.32
CA CYS A 177 3.94 -15.54 17.12
C CYS A 177 2.74 -16.19 16.42
N GLY A 178 2.13 -17.23 16.99
CA GLY A 178 1.00 -17.97 16.42
C GLY A 178 1.39 -19.00 15.35
N ARG A 179 2.69 -19.25 15.13
CA ARG A 179 3.21 -20.24 14.19
C ARG A 179 3.49 -21.56 14.91
N THR A 180 2.43 -22.18 15.41
CA THR A 180 2.51 -23.35 16.30
C THR A 180 3.26 -24.51 15.66
N TRP A 181 2.93 -24.84 14.41
CA TRP A 181 3.56 -25.95 13.69
C TRP A 181 5.05 -25.75 13.47
N ASP A 182 5.48 -24.54 13.08
CA ASP A 182 6.91 -24.25 12.93
C ASP A 182 7.67 -24.33 14.26
N GLY A 183 6.98 -24.02 15.36
CA GLY A 183 7.49 -24.23 16.70
C GLY A 183 7.73 -25.71 17.02
N ILE A 184 6.70 -26.55 16.81
CA ILE A 184 6.79 -28.00 17.03
C ILE A 184 7.89 -28.63 16.16
N TYR A 185 7.96 -28.27 14.87
CA TYR A 185 9.01 -28.77 13.98
C TYR A 185 10.41 -28.43 14.48
N SER A 186 10.59 -27.22 15.02
CA SER A 186 11.88 -26.80 15.58
C SER A 186 12.26 -27.62 16.80
N LEU A 187 11.31 -27.85 17.70
CA LEU A 187 11.52 -28.66 18.89
C LEU A 187 11.91 -30.10 18.54
N VAL A 188 11.13 -30.76 17.67
CA VAL A 188 11.38 -32.14 17.26
C VAL A 188 12.72 -32.26 16.54
N THR A 189 13.01 -31.37 15.59
CA THR A 189 14.23 -31.44 14.78
C THR A 189 15.48 -31.22 15.63
N ILE A 190 15.51 -30.15 16.42
CA ILE A 190 16.67 -29.83 17.26
C ILE A 190 16.81 -30.85 18.38
N GLY A 191 15.70 -31.28 18.99
CA GLY A 191 15.70 -32.34 20.00
C GLY A 191 16.24 -33.66 19.47
N THR A 192 15.86 -34.04 18.25
CA THR A 192 16.37 -35.26 17.59
C THR A 192 17.87 -35.16 17.33
N PHE A 193 18.37 -34.03 16.81
CA PHE A 193 19.81 -33.86 16.59
C PHE A 193 20.61 -33.82 17.90
N ALA A 194 20.09 -33.15 18.94
CA ALA A 194 20.70 -33.13 20.25
C ALA A 194 20.76 -34.54 20.86
N TRP A 195 19.67 -35.32 20.76
CA TRP A 195 19.65 -36.71 21.22
C TRP A 195 20.63 -37.61 20.43
N GLN A 196 20.68 -37.45 19.11
CA GLN A 196 21.61 -38.20 18.27
C GLN A 196 23.07 -37.86 18.57
N SER A 197 23.36 -36.60 18.90
CA SER A 197 24.67 -36.16 19.37
C SER A 197 25.04 -36.80 20.71
N TYR A 198 24.15 -36.69 21.71
CA TYR A 198 24.33 -37.26 23.04
C TYR A 198 24.60 -38.77 22.99
N SER A 199 23.75 -39.51 22.28
CA SER A 199 23.90 -40.97 22.13
C SER A 199 25.20 -41.39 21.43
N GLY A 200 25.77 -40.54 20.56
CA GLY A 200 27.07 -40.78 19.94
C GLY A 200 28.21 -40.63 20.94
N PHE A 201 28.22 -39.52 21.69
CA PHE A 201 29.24 -39.25 22.69
C PHE A 201 29.19 -40.21 23.88
N GLU A 202 28.00 -40.66 24.29
CA GLU A 202 27.84 -41.67 25.34
C GLU A 202 28.49 -43.01 24.96
N ARG A 203 28.41 -43.41 23.68
CA ARG A 203 28.97 -44.68 23.18
C ARG A 203 30.46 -44.61 22.90
N ASP A 204 30.92 -43.63 22.12
CA ASP A 204 32.29 -43.60 21.59
C ASP A 204 33.17 -42.52 22.23
N GLY A 205 32.67 -41.81 23.25
CA GLY A 205 33.36 -40.70 23.88
C GLY A 205 33.71 -39.58 22.89
N ARG A 206 34.81 -38.87 23.15
CA ARG A 206 35.24 -37.69 22.35
C ARG A 206 35.59 -38.02 20.89
N SER A 207 35.83 -39.29 20.58
CA SER A 207 36.11 -39.81 19.23
C SER A 207 34.86 -40.06 18.38
N SER A 208 33.64 -39.82 18.90
CA SER A 208 32.41 -40.07 18.15
C SER A 208 32.22 -39.11 16.97
N LEU A 209 32.41 -39.61 15.74
CA LEU A 209 32.08 -38.87 14.51
C LEU A 209 30.59 -38.51 14.47
N LYS A 210 29.71 -39.44 14.88
CA LYS A 210 28.25 -39.22 14.98
C LYS A 210 27.94 -38.08 15.95
N GLY A 211 28.56 -38.10 17.13
CA GLY A 211 28.39 -37.07 18.16
C GLY A 211 28.70 -35.68 17.62
N TRP A 212 29.90 -35.50 17.05
CA TRP A 212 30.32 -34.22 16.48
C TRP A 212 29.46 -33.76 15.31
N ALA A 213 29.12 -34.66 14.37
CA ALA A 213 28.33 -34.31 13.20
C ALA A 213 26.91 -33.82 13.58
N PHE A 214 26.20 -34.58 14.41
CA PHE A 214 24.85 -34.18 14.85
C PHE A 214 24.89 -33.03 15.87
N GLY A 215 25.94 -32.91 16.68
CA GLY A 215 26.14 -31.78 17.58
C GLY A 215 26.31 -30.46 16.80
N ALA A 216 27.16 -30.46 15.77
CA ALA A 216 27.31 -29.30 14.89
C ALA A 216 25.98 -28.94 14.21
N ALA A 217 25.26 -29.94 13.68
CA ALA A 217 23.94 -29.72 13.10
C ALA A 217 22.96 -29.12 14.13
N ALA A 218 22.88 -29.69 15.34
CA ALA A 218 22.00 -29.20 16.41
C ALA A 218 22.28 -27.72 16.73
N VAL A 219 23.56 -27.33 16.86
CA VAL A 219 23.95 -25.93 17.11
C VAL A 219 23.52 -25.01 15.97
N ILE A 220 23.78 -25.40 14.72
CA ILE A 220 23.38 -24.61 13.54
C ILE A 220 21.87 -24.41 13.50
N PHE A 221 21.10 -25.49 13.62
CA PHE A 221 19.63 -25.43 13.61
C PHE A 221 19.07 -24.65 14.81
N TYR A 222 19.70 -24.76 15.98
CA TYR A 222 19.30 -24.04 17.19
C TYR A 222 19.48 -22.52 17.04
N LEU A 223 20.65 -22.07 16.57
CA LEU A 223 20.89 -20.65 16.29
C LEU A 223 19.96 -20.12 15.19
N GLY A 224 19.77 -20.90 14.13
CA GLY A 224 18.81 -20.60 13.07
C GLY A 224 17.37 -20.49 13.58
N ASN A 225 16.96 -21.32 14.55
CA ASN A 225 15.65 -21.24 15.18
C ASN A 225 15.47 -19.95 16.00
N ILE A 226 16.49 -19.52 16.77
CA ILE A 226 16.43 -18.26 17.53
C ILE A 226 16.23 -17.08 16.57
N TYR A 227 17.06 -16.98 15.53
CA TYR A 227 16.94 -15.94 14.51
C TYR A 227 15.56 -16.00 13.82
N GLY A 228 15.16 -17.18 13.36
CA GLY A 228 13.87 -17.40 12.68
C GLY A 228 12.66 -17.04 13.56
N SER A 229 12.78 -17.16 14.88
CA SER A 229 11.72 -16.76 15.82
C SER A 229 11.62 -15.25 15.96
N ALA A 230 12.75 -14.55 16.03
CA ALA A 230 12.76 -13.08 15.98
C ALA A 230 12.20 -12.56 14.64
N ALA A 231 12.53 -13.22 13.53
CA ALA A 231 11.98 -12.90 12.21
C ALA A 231 10.46 -13.14 12.15
N ALA A 232 9.97 -14.25 12.72
CA ALA A 232 8.53 -14.55 12.77
C ALA A 232 7.73 -13.45 13.50
N ALA A 233 8.27 -12.85 14.55
CA ALA A 233 7.62 -11.72 15.23
C ALA A 233 7.51 -10.49 14.34
N LYS A 234 8.57 -10.17 13.58
CA LYS A 234 8.55 -9.06 12.62
C LYS A 234 7.51 -9.27 11.53
N ILE A 235 7.46 -10.49 10.96
CA ILE A 235 6.47 -10.87 9.94
C ILE A 235 5.05 -10.73 10.50
N TYR A 236 4.80 -11.26 11.70
CA TYR A 236 3.50 -11.12 12.37
C TYR A 236 3.06 -9.65 12.48
N ASN A 237 3.96 -8.77 12.90
CA ASN A 237 3.65 -7.35 13.06
C ASN A 237 3.36 -6.68 11.71
N LEU A 238 4.16 -6.99 10.68
CA LEU A 238 3.97 -6.48 9.33
C LEU A 238 2.62 -6.91 8.74
N GLU A 239 2.24 -8.18 8.88
CA GLU A 239 0.95 -8.70 8.42
C GLU A 239 -0.24 -8.07 9.15
N ARG A 240 -0.08 -7.68 10.43
CA ARG A 240 -1.12 -6.97 11.17
C ARG A 240 -1.23 -5.52 10.67
N TRP A 241 -0.09 -4.88 10.41
CA TRP A 241 -0.05 -3.52 9.86
C TRP A 241 -0.64 -3.43 8.45
N GLU A 242 -0.27 -4.32 7.53
CA GLU A 242 -0.82 -4.30 6.16
C GLU A 242 -2.33 -4.52 6.17
N ARG A 243 -2.86 -5.48 6.95
CA ARG A 243 -4.32 -5.63 7.12
C ARG A 243 -5.01 -4.37 7.64
N PHE A 244 -4.36 -3.67 8.56
CA PHE A 244 -4.89 -2.41 9.08
C PHE A 244 -4.89 -1.31 8.01
N LYS A 245 -3.79 -1.19 7.27
CA LYS A 245 -3.63 -0.25 6.16
C LYS A 245 -4.66 -0.52 5.05
N ASP A 246 -4.85 -1.76 4.64
CA ASP A 246 -5.83 -2.15 3.63
C ASP A 246 -7.25 -1.73 4.06
N ALA A 247 -7.62 -1.99 5.32
CA ALA A 247 -8.92 -1.54 5.84
C ALA A 247 -9.09 0.00 5.84
N VAL A 248 -8.02 0.77 6.00
CA VAL A 248 -8.05 2.24 5.86
C VAL A 248 -8.21 2.65 4.40
N LEU A 249 -7.50 1.98 3.48
CA LEU A 249 -7.55 2.29 2.05
C LEU A 249 -8.90 1.91 1.43
N ASP A 250 -9.48 0.78 1.81
CA ASP A 250 -10.81 0.33 1.37
C ASP A 250 -11.89 1.37 1.70
N MET A 251 -11.78 2.02 2.85
CA MET A 251 -12.71 3.08 3.26
C MET A 251 -12.58 4.37 2.45
N LEU A 252 -11.45 4.60 1.77
CA LEU A 252 -11.29 5.74 0.87
C LEU A 252 -11.96 5.52 -0.50
N GLY A 253 -12.28 4.26 -0.84
CA GLY A 253 -13.18 3.92 -1.95
C GLY A 253 -12.66 4.32 -3.33
N ASP A 254 -11.40 4.00 -3.66
CA ASP A 254 -10.78 4.30 -4.95
C ASP A 254 -10.38 3.05 -5.75
#